data_AF-A0A940UZC6-F1
#
_entry.id   AF-A0A940UZC6-F1
#
_cell.length_a   1.000
_cell.length_b   1.000
_cell.length_c   1.000
_cell.angle_alpha   90.00
_cell.angle_beta   90.00
_cell.angle_gamma   90.00
#
_symmetry.space_group_name_H-M   'P 1'
#
loop_
_entity.id
_entity.type
_entity.pdbx_description
1 polymer ?
#
loop_
_entity_poly.entity_id
_entity_poly.type
_entity_poly.pdbx_seq_one_letter_code
_entity_poly.pdbx_strand_id
1 'polypeptide(L)'
;NKYRNEQLPQAEAQVDKILQNAQTTKTQRINEAYAEVSRFNEMYSEYIKYPLITKQRMFYETMEDVLPSLKVIIDSGDGNVQKLLPLDSLLEGGTK
;
A
#
# COMPACT_ATOMS: atom_id res chain seq x y z
N ASN A 1 14.57 -10.73 -52.14
CA ASN A 1 15.46 -11.35 -51.13
C ASN A 1 15.73 -10.45 -49.92
N LYS A 2 16.01 -9.14 -50.08
CA LYS A 2 16.30 -8.23 -48.94
C LYS A 2 15.13 -8.03 -47.95
N TYR A 3 13.91 -7.84 -48.45
CA TYR A 3 12.69 -7.70 -47.63
C TYR A 3 12.36 -8.92 -46.75
N ARG A 4 12.70 -10.14 -47.19
CA ARG A 4 12.50 -11.38 -46.41
C ARG A 4 13.54 -11.56 -45.30
N ASN A 5 14.75 -11.06 -45.51
CA ASN A 5 15.83 -11.15 -44.52
C ASN A 5 15.67 -10.14 -43.37
N GLU A 6 14.91 -9.06 -43.56
CA GLU A 6 14.67 -8.06 -42.52
C GLU A 6 13.38 -8.33 -41.72
N GLN A 7 12.34 -8.86 -42.36
CA GLN A 7 11.06 -9.12 -41.69
C GLN A 7 11.09 -10.34 -40.76
N LEU A 8 11.80 -11.40 -41.13
CA LEU A 8 11.88 -12.63 -40.33
C LEU A 8 12.50 -12.39 -38.94
N PRO A 9 13.69 -11.78 -38.81
CA PRO A 9 14.26 -11.49 -37.49
C PRO A 9 13.46 -10.46 -36.68
N GLN A 10 12.77 -9.53 -37.35
CA GLN A 10 11.88 -8.57 -36.68
C GLN A 10 10.65 -9.27 -36.07
N ALA A 11 10.07 -10.23 -36.80
CA ALA A 11 8.96 -11.04 -36.29
C ALA A 11 9.40 -11.92 -35.12
N GLU A 12 10.58 -12.55 -35.20
CA GLU A 12 11.17 -13.33 -34.09
C GLU A 12 11.40 -12.46 -32.84
N ALA A 13 12.00 -11.27 -33.00
CA ALA A 13 12.21 -10.33 -31.89
C ALA A 13 10.88 -9.87 -31.25
N GLN A 14 9.81 -9.72 -32.03
CA GLN A 14 8.48 -9.39 -31.49
C GLN A 14 7.89 -10.55 -30.69
N VAL A 15 8.03 -11.78 -31.17
CA VAL A 15 7.57 -12.99 -30.46
C VAL A 15 8.31 -13.13 -29.13
N ASP A 16 9.63 -12.98 -29.13
CA ASP A 16 10.46 -13.06 -27.93
C ASP A 16 10.08 -11.97 -26.91
N LYS A 17 9.86 -10.74 -27.39
CA LYS A 17 9.39 -9.64 -26.53
C LYS A 17 8.04 -9.94 -25.89
N ILE A 18 7.09 -10.50 -26.65
CA ILE A 18 5.77 -10.86 -26.12
C ILE A 18 5.89 -11.97 -25.06
N LEU A 19 6.71 -12.99 -25.32
CA LEU A 19 6.99 -14.06 -24.37
C LEU A 19 7.62 -13.54 -23.08
N GLN A 20 8.63 -12.69 -23.19
CA GLN A 20 9.32 -12.11 -22.04
C GLN A 20 8.40 -11.20 -21.23
N ASN A 21 7.57 -10.39 -21.90
CA ASN A 21 6.56 -9.57 -21.24
C ASN A 21 5.54 -10.44 -20.50
N ALA A 22 5.03 -11.50 -21.13
CA ALA A 22 4.08 -12.41 -20.49
C ALA A 22 4.69 -13.08 -19.25
N GLN A 23 5.94 -13.54 -19.33
CA GLN A 23 6.66 -14.13 -18.21
C GLN A 23 6.89 -13.11 -17.08
N THR A 24 7.22 -11.88 -17.43
CA THR A 24 7.40 -10.78 -16.48
C THR A 24 6.09 -10.44 -15.79
N THR A 25 5.00 -10.24 -16.52
CA THR A 25 3.67 -9.98 -15.97
C THR A 25 3.20 -11.11 -15.07
N LYS A 26 3.42 -12.37 -15.46
CA LYS A 26 3.12 -13.53 -14.61
C LYS A 26 3.88 -13.46 -13.29
N THR A 27 5.19 -13.21 -13.35
CA THR A 27 6.06 -13.13 -12.17
C THR A 27 5.67 -11.96 -11.28
N GLN A 28 5.40 -10.80 -11.88
CA GLN A 28 4.93 -9.61 -11.17
C GLN A 28 3.63 -9.88 -10.41
N ARG A 29 2.61 -10.48 -11.06
CA ARG A 29 1.34 -10.82 -10.39
C ARG A 29 1.54 -11.79 -9.23
N ILE A 30 2.42 -12.77 -9.38
CA ILE A 30 2.73 -13.72 -8.31
C ILE A 30 3.39 -13.00 -7.12
N ASN A 31 4.37 -12.14 -7.41
CA ASN A 31 5.07 -11.38 -6.37
C ASN A 31 4.14 -10.37 -5.67
N GLU A 32 3.27 -9.70 -6.41
CA GLU A 32 2.24 -8.80 -5.87
C GLU A 32 1.31 -9.55 -4.91
N ALA A 33 0.83 -10.74 -5.32
CA ALA A 33 0.01 -11.58 -4.46
C ALA A 33 0.75 -12.01 -3.18
N TYR A 34 2.02 -12.43 -3.28
CA TYR A 34 2.82 -12.76 -2.10
C TYR A 34 3.04 -11.57 -1.17
N ALA A 35 3.30 -10.38 -1.73
CA ALA A 35 3.48 -9.17 -0.95
C ALA A 35 2.18 -8.77 -0.22
N GLU A 36 1.04 -8.89 -0.87
CA GLU A 36 -0.26 -8.62 -0.26
C GLU A 36 -0.58 -9.60 0.88
N VAL A 37 -0.33 -10.89 0.67
CA VAL A 37 -0.48 -11.92 1.71
C VAL A 37 0.46 -11.65 2.89
N SER A 38 1.72 -11.26 2.64
CA SER A 38 2.67 -10.91 3.72
C SER A 38 2.16 -9.74 4.55
N ARG A 39 1.77 -8.64 3.89
CA ARG A 39 1.23 -7.45 4.57
C ARG A 39 -0.02 -7.79 5.39
N PHE A 40 -0.92 -8.59 4.84
CA PHE A 40 -2.12 -9.03 5.57
C PHE A 40 -1.76 -9.83 6.82
N ASN A 41 -0.85 -10.80 6.70
CA ASN A 41 -0.45 -11.64 7.83
C ASN A 41 0.27 -10.84 8.94
N GLU A 42 1.14 -9.90 8.56
CA GLU A 42 1.80 -9.00 9.50
C GLU A 42 0.77 -8.17 10.27
N MET A 43 -0.15 -7.52 9.55
CA MET A 43 -1.22 -6.72 10.14
C MET A 43 -2.15 -7.55 11.03
N TYR A 44 -2.49 -8.77 10.62
CA TYR A 44 -3.30 -9.71 11.40
C TYR A 44 -2.59 -10.13 12.70
N SER A 45 -1.28 -10.36 12.65
CA SER A 45 -0.49 -10.71 13.83
C SER A 45 -0.51 -9.57 14.87
N GLU A 46 -0.41 -8.32 14.42
CA GLU A 46 -0.48 -7.14 15.29
C GLU A 46 -1.91 -6.88 15.79
N TYR A 47 -2.92 -7.17 14.97
CA TYR A 47 -4.32 -7.12 15.39
C TYR A 47 -4.62 -8.11 16.51
N ILE A 48 -4.10 -9.35 16.45
CA ILE A 48 -4.28 -10.32 17.54
C ILE A 48 -3.65 -9.81 18.84
N LYS A 49 -2.45 -9.23 18.77
CA LYS A 49 -1.74 -8.72 19.95
C LYS A 49 -2.43 -7.49 20.56
N TYR A 50 -2.89 -6.56 19.73
CA TYR A 50 -3.44 -5.26 20.15
C TYR A 50 -4.71 -4.87 19.37
N PRO A 51 -5.84 -5.58 19.56
CA PRO A 51 -7.02 -5.43 18.71
C PRO A 51 -7.68 -4.04 18.81
N LEU A 52 -7.65 -3.40 19.99
CA LEU A 52 -8.25 -2.07 20.21
C LEU A 52 -7.44 -0.96 19.51
N ILE A 53 -6.12 -0.99 19.66
CA ILE A 53 -5.21 0.03 19.10
C ILE A 53 -5.16 -0.10 17.57
N THR A 54 -5.07 -1.33 17.05
CA THR A 54 -5.03 -1.57 15.59
C THR A 54 -6.32 -1.14 14.90
N LYS A 55 -7.49 -1.38 15.50
CA LYS A 55 -8.78 -0.87 14.97
C LYS A 55 -8.85 0.65 14.96
N GLN A 56 -8.38 1.29 16.03
CA GLN A 56 -8.36 2.75 16.11
C GLN A 56 -7.43 3.33 15.04
N ARG A 57 -6.22 2.77 14.86
CA ARG A 57 -5.30 3.19 13.79
C ARG A 57 -5.94 3.07 12.41
N MET A 58 -6.49 1.90 12.06
CA MET A 58 -7.18 1.69 10.78
C MET A 58 -8.30 2.69 10.55
N PHE A 59 -9.09 2.98 11.59
CA PHE A 59 -10.16 3.96 11.52
C PHE A 59 -9.63 5.36 11.23
N TYR A 60 -8.57 5.79 11.91
CA TYR A 60 -7.99 7.12 11.70
C TYR A 60 -7.31 7.26 10.33
N GLU A 61 -6.54 6.26 9.90
CA GLU A 61 -5.92 6.23 8.56
C GLU A 61 -6.99 6.33 7.46
N THR A 62 -8.06 5.54 7.57
CA THR A 62 -9.16 5.58 6.59
C THR A 62 -9.89 6.92 6.62
N MET A 63 -10.08 7.52 7.80
CA MET A 63 -10.76 8.82 7.92
C MET A 63 -9.90 9.97 7.39
N GLU A 64 -8.58 9.88 7.46
CA GLU A 64 -7.66 10.83 6.84
C GLU A 64 -7.74 10.76 5.31
N ASP A 65 -7.76 9.55 4.73
CA ASP A 65 -7.91 9.35 3.29
C ASP A 65 -9.25 9.87 2.75
N VAL A 66 -10.34 9.62 3.49
CA VAL A 66 -11.70 10.01 3.06
C VAL A 66 -11.96 11.49 3.33
N LEU A 67 -11.42 12.03 4.43
CA LEU A 67 -11.64 13.42 4.86
C LEU A 67 -10.28 14.08 5.18
N PRO A 68 -9.52 14.51 4.15
CA PRO A 68 -8.19 15.12 4.35
C PRO A 68 -8.22 16.46 5.10
N SER A 69 -9.40 17.05 5.32
CA SER A 69 -9.60 18.26 6.15
C SER A 69 -10.18 17.98 7.54
N LEU A 70 -10.29 16.70 7.94
CA LEU A 70 -10.84 16.30 9.22
C LEU A 70 -9.94 16.82 10.36
N LYS A 71 -10.46 17.79 11.13
CA LYS A 71 -9.87 18.17 12.41
C LYS A 71 -10.45 17.28 13.50
N VAL A 72 -9.64 16.34 14.00
CA VAL A 72 -9.99 15.59 15.20
C VAL A 72 -9.96 16.55 16.40
N ILE A 73 -11.13 16.81 16.98
CA ILE A 73 -11.26 17.57 18.22
C ILE A 73 -11.61 16.54 19.30
N ILE A 74 -10.66 16.23 20.18
CA ILE A 74 -10.92 15.38 21.35
C ILE A 74 -11.51 16.28 22.43
N ASP A 75 -12.82 16.24 22.59
CA ASP A 75 -13.51 16.88 23.71
C ASP A 75 -13.38 15.99 24.96
N SER A 76 -12.39 16.29 25.80
CA SER A 76 -12.42 15.83 27.19
C SER A 76 -13.38 16.78 27.88
N GLY A 77 -14.59 16.32 28.21
CA GLY A 77 -15.78 17.11 28.59
C GLY A 77 -15.70 18.10 29.76
N ASP A 78 -14.51 18.59 30.12
CA ASP A 78 -14.20 19.69 31.03
C ASP A 78 -13.91 21.00 30.27
N GLY A 79 -14.78 21.41 29.34
CA GLY A 79 -14.92 22.78 28.83
C GLY A 79 -13.68 23.46 28.20
N ASN A 80 -12.55 22.78 28.13
CA ASN A 80 -11.29 23.26 27.59
C ASN A 80 -11.02 22.50 26.30
N VAL A 81 -11.39 23.13 25.19
CA VAL A 81 -11.06 22.65 23.85
C VAL A 81 -9.55 22.76 23.66
N GLN A 82 -8.81 21.73 24.07
CA GLN A 82 -7.43 21.55 23.64
C GLN A 82 -7.49 21.10 22.17
N LYS A 83 -7.26 22.04 21.25
CA LYS A 83 -6.97 21.74 19.84
C LYS A 83 -5.66 20.96 19.80
N LEU A 84 -5.73 19.64 19.93
CA LEU A 84 -4.55 18.80 19.99
C LEU A 84 -4.22 18.24 18.61
N LEU A 85 -3.15 18.80 18.07
CA LEU A 85 -2.09 18.24 17.21
C LEU A 85 -2.46 17.67 15.82
N PRO A 86 -1.71 18.08 14.76
CA PRO A 86 -1.64 17.32 13.52
C PRO A 86 -1.03 15.93 13.81
N LEU A 87 -1.59 14.90 13.17
CA LEU A 87 -1.31 13.48 13.42
C LEU A 87 0.17 13.10 13.24
N ASP A 88 0.94 13.91 12.51
CA ASP A 88 2.40 13.80 12.38
C ASP A 88 3.11 13.67 13.74
N SER A 89 2.64 14.39 14.77
CA SER A 89 3.29 14.41 16.08
C SER A 89 3.04 13.16 16.94
N LEU A 90 2.08 12.29 16.55
CA LEU A 90 1.80 11.06 17.30
C LEU A 90 2.73 9.90 16.87
N LEU A 91 3.34 9.99 15.68
CA LEU A 91 4.22 8.96 15.12
C LEU A 91 5.65 9.03 15.68
N GLU A 92 6.12 10.20 16.16
CA GLU A 92 7.46 10.36 16.75
C GLU A 92 7.56 9.89 18.22
N GLY A 93 6.45 9.59 18.90
CA GLY A 93 6.44 9.23 20.33
C GLY A 93 6.76 7.78 20.67
N GLY A 94 7.03 6.92 19.66
CA GLY A 94 7.14 5.46 19.81
C GLY A 94 8.55 4.89 20.05
N THR A 95 9.60 5.71 20.03
CA THR A 95 10.96 5.27 20.39
C THR A 95 11.31 5.75 21.79
N LYS A 96 11.16 4.85 22.77
CA LYS A 96 11.98 4.82 23.97
C LYS A 96 12.85 3.58 23.94
#